data_AF-A0A1V5I9L6-F1
#
_entry.id   AF-A0A1V5I9L6-F1
#
_cell.length_a   1.000
_cell.length_b   1.000
_cell.length_c   1.000
_cell.angle_alpha   90.00
_cell.angle_beta   90.00
_cell.angle_gamma   90.00
#
_symmetry.space_group_name_H-M   'P 1'
#
loop_
_entity.id
_entity.type
_entity.pdbx_description
1 polymer ?
#
loop_
_entity_poly.entity_id
_entity_poly.type
_entity_poly.pdbx_seq_one_letter_code
_entity_poly.pdbx_strand_id
1 'polypeptide(L)'
;MYTTINSTRQGDRAATPSGFKRVLHDTERRYLATDAQAVIYRYFLTEEVPFEVVERAILEAVSLARLKHSAIDAGLFDCLVDALLDDRSFEIQETASERLYPSSCTLC
;
A
#
# COMPACT_ATOMS: atom_id res chain seq x y z
N MET A 1 14.45 49.60 -11.84
CA MET A 1 13.25 49.04 -11.20
C MET A 1 13.43 47.53 -11.13
N TYR A 2 13.26 46.95 -9.95
CA TYR A 2 13.57 45.56 -9.60
C TYR A 2 12.41 44.61 -9.94
N THR A 3 12.68 43.43 -10.49
CA THR A 3 12.03 42.14 -10.14
C THR A 3 12.80 40.99 -10.83
N THR A 4 13.67 40.26 -10.13
CA THR A 4 13.48 38.97 -9.42
C THR A 4 13.63 37.72 -10.31
N ILE A 5 14.75 37.04 -10.09
CA ILE A 5 15.11 35.67 -10.45
C ILE A 5 14.31 34.69 -9.59
N ASN A 6 13.88 33.54 -10.14
CA ASN A 6 13.61 32.23 -9.52
C ASN A 6 12.77 31.38 -10.51
N SER A 7 12.87 30.06 -10.65
CA SER A 7 13.74 29.05 -10.08
C SER A 7 13.49 27.76 -10.88
N THR A 8 14.58 27.04 -11.13
CA THR A 8 14.74 25.60 -11.27
C THR A 8 13.55 24.66 -10.95
N ARG A 9 13.42 23.67 -11.86
CA ARG A 9 13.25 22.21 -11.63
C ARG A 9 11.90 21.63 -11.22
N GLN A 10 11.64 20.50 -11.89
CA GLN A 10 10.91 19.32 -11.44
C GLN A 10 9.38 19.50 -11.28
N GLY A 11 8.53 18.68 -11.88
CA GLY A 11 8.77 17.44 -12.61
C GLY A 11 7.72 17.29 -13.68
N ASP A 12 8.17 16.82 -14.84
CA ASP A 12 7.37 15.90 -15.62
C ASP A 12 6.90 14.83 -14.64
N ARG A 13 5.64 14.93 -14.18
CA ARG A 13 4.92 13.77 -13.67
C ARG A 13 4.95 12.82 -14.85
N ALA A 14 5.91 11.90 -14.81
CA ALA A 14 5.99 10.79 -15.73
C ALA A 14 4.57 10.27 -15.83
N ALA A 15 3.96 10.46 -17.01
CA ALA A 15 2.69 9.85 -17.32
C ALA A 15 2.91 8.37 -17.04
N THR A 16 2.36 7.89 -15.93
CA THR A 16 2.31 6.46 -15.62
C THR A 16 1.75 5.81 -16.86
N PRO A 17 2.40 4.76 -17.41
CA PRO A 17 1.99 4.18 -18.66
C PRO A 17 0.53 3.72 -18.55
N SER A 18 -0.37 4.50 -19.13
CA SER A 18 -1.79 4.19 -19.29
C SER A 18 -1.86 3.00 -20.24
N GLY A 19 -1.77 1.79 -19.71
CA GLY A 19 -1.75 0.62 -20.59
C GLY A 19 -1.57 -0.75 -19.95
N PHE A 20 -1.08 -0.85 -18.71
CA PHE A 20 -1.01 -2.14 -18.04
C PHE A 20 -2.30 -2.42 -17.29
N LYS A 21 -3.24 -3.11 -17.96
CA LYS A 21 -4.46 -3.60 -17.33
C LYS A 21 -4.11 -4.79 -16.45
N ARG A 22 -4.03 -4.58 -15.13
CA ARG A 22 -3.82 -5.64 -14.15
C ARG A 22 -4.93 -6.69 -14.26
N VAL A 23 -4.54 -7.95 -14.34
CA VAL A 23 -5.45 -9.11 -14.34
C VAL A 23 -5.07 -10.00 -13.17
N LEU A 24 -6.05 -10.44 -12.39
CA LEU A 24 -5.84 -11.37 -11.29
C LEU A 24 -5.27 -12.69 -11.81
N HIS A 25 -4.22 -13.19 -11.18
CA HIS A 25 -3.65 -14.50 -11.44
C HIS A 25 -4.59 -15.61 -10.97
N ASP A 26 -4.48 -16.81 -11.58
CA ASP A 26 -5.33 -17.96 -11.27
C ASP A 26 -5.29 -18.34 -9.78
N THR A 27 -4.14 -18.16 -9.13
CA THR A 27 -3.95 -18.37 -7.70
C THR A 27 -4.74 -17.37 -6.86
N GLU A 28 -4.75 -16.10 -7.24
CA GLU A 28 -5.52 -15.04 -6.56
C GLU A 28 -7.01 -15.30 -6.72
N ARG A 29 -7.47 -15.57 -7.96
CA ARG A 29 -8.88 -15.85 -8.26
C ARG A 29 -9.45 -17.06 -7.51
N ARG A 30 -8.62 -18.03 -7.15
CA ARG A 30 -9.04 -19.20 -6.36
C ARG A 30 -9.43 -18.83 -4.92
N TYR A 31 -8.81 -17.79 -4.37
CA TYR A 31 -8.98 -17.37 -2.97
C TYR A 31 -9.89 -16.14 -2.81
N LEU A 32 -10.34 -15.56 -3.92
CA LEU A 32 -11.23 -14.41 -3.95
C LEU A 32 -12.57 -14.84 -4.53
N ALA A 33 -13.66 -14.59 -3.80
CA ALA A 33 -14.99 -14.82 -4.32
C ALA A 33 -15.28 -13.87 -5.50
N THR A 34 -16.26 -14.23 -6.35
CA THR A 34 -16.52 -13.51 -7.60
C THR A 34 -16.93 -12.04 -7.40
N ASP A 35 -17.61 -11.76 -6.29
CA ASP A 35 -17.97 -10.41 -5.85
C ASP A 35 -16.74 -9.61 -5.43
N ALA A 36 -15.80 -10.19 -4.67
CA ALA A 36 -14.53 -9.56 -4.34
C ALA A 36 -13.70 -9.24 -5.60
N GLN A 37 -13.65 -10.18 -6.56
CA GLN A 37 -12.99 -9.94 -7.86
C GLN A 37 -13.62 -8.77 -8.61
N ALA A 38 -14.96 -8.64 -8.61
CA ALA A 38 -15.65 -7.53 -9.24
C ALA A 38 -15.30 -6.18 -8.58
N VAL A 39 -15.20 -6.15 -7.25
CA VAL A 39 -14.75 -4.97 -6.50
C VAL A 39 -13.31 -4.58 -6.85
N ILE A 40 -12.41 -5.55 -6.92
CA ILE A 40 -11.01 -5.30 -7.31
C ILE A 40 -10.94 -4.69 -8.71
N TYR A 41 -11.66 -5.27 -9.68
CA TYR A 41 -11.68 -4.71 -11.03
C TYR A 41 -12.33 -3.34 -11.09
N ARG A 42 -13.34 -3.06 -10.25
CA ARG A 42 -13.89 -1.72 -10.10
C ARG A 42 -12.81 -0.75 -9.61
N TYR A 43 -12.04 -1.08 -8.57
CA TYR A 43 -10.96 -0.22 -8.09
C TYR A 43 -9.88 0.06 -9.15
N PHE A 44 -9.51 -0.94 -9.96
CA PHE A 44 -8.59 -0.72 -11.08
C PHE A 44 -9.16 0.15 -12.20
N LEU A 45 -10.49 0.23 -12.35
CA LEU A 45 -11.14 1.04 -13.38
C LEU A 45 -11.43 2.46 -12.92
N THR A 46 -11.84 2.62 -11.66
CA THR A 46 -12.27 3.90 -11.09
C THR A 46 -11.11 4.68 -10.49
N GLU A 47 -10.00 4.00 -10.16
CA GLU A 47 -8.86 4.57 -9.45
C GLU A 47 -9.27 5.25 -8.11
N GLU A 48 -10.38 4.80 -7.51
CA GLU A 48 -10.89 5.29 -6.22
C GLU A 48 -9.92 5.00 -5.07
N VAL A 49 -9.13 3.94 -5.20
CA VAL A 49 -8.14 3.48 -4.24
C VAL A 49 -6.78 3.44 -4.94
N PRO A 50 -5.69 3.92 -4.31
CA PRO A 50 -4.36 3.85 -4.90
C PRO A 50 -4.01 2.42 -5.32
N PHE A 51 -3.43 2.26 -6.51
CA PHE A 51 -3.13 0.95 -7.09
C PHE A 51 -2.31 0.06 -6.14
N GLU A 52 -1.34 0.65 -5.44
CA GLU A 52 -0.46 -0.02 -4.49
C GLU A 52 -1.25 -0.59 -3.30
N VAL A 53 -2.28 0.13 -2.84
CA VAL A 53 -3.15 -0.30 -1.74
C VAL A 53 -4.01 -1.47 -2.20
N VAL A 54 -4.54 -1.43 -3.43
CA VAL A 54 -5.33 -2.54 -4.00
C VAL A 54 -4.46 -3.80 -4.16
N GLU A 55 -3.25 -3.68 -4.70
CA GLU A 55 -2.31 -4.80 -4.80
C GLU A 55 -1.98 -5.39 -3.44
N ARG A 56 -1.75 -4.53 -2.44
CA ARG A 56 -1.48 -4.98 -1.08
C ARG A 56 -2.67 -5.72 -0.48
N ALA A 57 -3.88 -5.17 -0.64
CA ALA A 57 -5.11 -5.80 -0.18
C ALA A 57 -5.32 -7.17 -0.83
N ILE A 58 -5.01 -7.35 -2.11
CA ILE A 58 -5.06 -8.65 -2.80
C ILE A 58 -4.11 -9.66 -2.13
N LEU A 59 -2.86 -9.28 -1.86
CA LEU A 59 -1.87 -10.16 -1.22
C LEU A 59 -2.31 -10.58 0.19
N GLU A 60 -2.85 -9.63 0.96
CA GLU A 60 -3.34 -9.89 2.31
C GLU A 60 -4.61 -10.75 2.31
N ALA A 61 -5.56 -10.46 1.42
CA ALA A 61 -6.75 -11.26 1.23
C ALA A 61 -6.40 -12.71 0.87
N VAL A 62 -5.49 -12.94 -0.08
CA VAL A 62 -5.05 -14.29 -0.46
C VAL A 62 -4.36 -15.00 0.70
N SER A 63 -3.53 -14.29 1.48
CA SER A 63 -2.86 -14.85 2.65
C SER A 63 -3.87 -15.24 3.75
N LEU A 64 -4.84 -14.37 4.02
CA LEU A 64 -5.92 -14.61 4.97
C LEU A 64 -6.84 -15.76 4.53
N ALA A 65 -7.18 -15.81 3.25
CA ALA A 65 -7.98 -16.88 2.66
C ALA A 65 -7.33 -18.25 2.85
N ARG A 66 -6.02 -18.32 2.61
CA ARG A 66 -5.21 -19.53 2.82
C ARG A 66 -5.21 -19.97 4.27
N LEU A 67 -5.07 -19.03 5.20
CA LEU A 67 -5.09 -19.30 6.63
C LEU A 67 -6.47 -19.80 7.10
N LYS A 68 -7.55 -19.19 6.61
CA LYS A 68 -8.93 -19.54 6.96
C LYS A 68 -9.48 -20.73 6.19
N HIS A 69 -8.76 -21.22 5.18
CA HIS A 69 -9.24 -22.20 4.20
C HIS A 69 -10.60 -21.83 3.56
N SER A 70 -10.82 -20.53 3.33
CA SER A 70 -12.06 -19.99 2.77
C SER A 70 -11.75 -18.83 1.84
N ALA A 71 -12.54 -18.68 0.77
CA ALA A 71 -12.46 -17.51 -0.09
C ALA A 71 -12.89 -16.24 0.68
N ILE A 72 -12.35 -15.10 0.25
CA ILE A 72 -12.69 -13.76 0.78
C ILE A 72 -13.80 -13.17 -0.08
N ASP A 73 -14.87 -12.71 0.56
CA ASP A 73 -15.99 -12.00 -0.06
C ASP A 73 -15.69 -10.50 -0.22
N ALA A 74 -16.58 -9.79 -0.92
CA ALA A 74 -16.41 -8.36 -1.18
C ALA A 74 -16.33 -7.55 0.13
N GLY A 75 -17.19 -7.85 1.10
CA GLY A 75 -17.25 -7.10 2.35
C GLY A 75 -15.96 -7.19 3.16
N LEU A 76 -15.40 -8.40 3.31
CA LEU A 76 -14.12 -8.58 3.99
C LEU A 76 -12.95 -7.98 3.20
N PHE A 77 -13.02 -8.00 1.87
CA PHE A 77 -12.02 -7.33 1.03
C PHE A 77 -12.04 -5.80 1.23
N ASP A 78 -13.23 -5.18 1.25
CA ASP A 78 -13.37 -3.74 1.52
C ASP A 78 -12.83 -3.38 2.90
N CYS A 79 -13.09 -4.20 3.93
CA CYS A 79 -12.50 -3.98 5.26
C CYS A 79 -10.96 -4.02 5.25
N LEU A 80 -10.34 -4.86 4.42
CA LEU A 80 -8.87 -4.89 4.28
C LEU A 80 -8.35 -3.63 3.60
N VAL A 81 -9.05 -3.15 2.58
CA VAL A 81 -8.71 -1.90 1.90
C VAL A 81 -8.82 -0.71 2.86
N ASP A 82 -9.93 -0.60 3.60
CA ASP A 82 -10.14 0.45 4.59
C ASP A 82 -9.04 0.42 5.66
N ALA A 83 -8.72 -0.76 6.19
CA ALA A 83 -7.66 -0.91 7.18
C ALA A 83 -6.28 -0.47 6.64
N LEU A 84 -5.96 -0.77 5.38
CA LEU A 84 -4.71 -0.37 4.75
C LEU A 84 -4.65 1.13 4.43
N LEU A 85 -5.80 1.77 4.16
CA LEU A 85 -5.89 3.22 4.00
C LEU A 85 -5.76 3.95 5.35
N ASP A 86 -6.28 3.35 6.41
CA ASP A 86 -6.20 3.87 7.78
C ASP A 86 -4.84 3.62 8.45
N ASP A 87 -4.03 2.70 7.91
CA ASP A 87 -2.69 2.39 8.41
C ASP A 87 -1.73 3.55 8.13
N ARG A 88 -1.82 4.57 8.99
CA ARG A 88 -0.78 5.57 9.16
C ARG A 88 0.38 4.85 9.80
N SER A 89 1.28 4.31 8.98
CA SER A 89 2.59 3.84 9.43
C SER A 89 3.10 4.85 10.44
N PHE A 90 3.22 4.44 11.70
CA PHE A 90 3.64 5.30 12.79
C PHE A 90 4.95 5.97 12.36
N GLU A 91 4.93 7.26 12.03
CA GLU A 91 6.15 8.04 11.95
C GLU A 91 6.69 8.01 13.38
N ILE A 92 7.61 7.09 13.65
CA ILE A 92 8.53 7.28 14.76
C ILE A 92 9.22 8.57 14.39
N GLN A 93 8.76 9.69 14.96
CA GLN A 93 9.56 10.90 14.97
C GLN A 93 10.94 10.42 15.39
N GLU A 94 11.93 10.58 14.54
CA GLU A 94 13.33 10.47 14.94
C GLU A 94 13.56 11.60 15.97
N THR A 95 12.99 11.45 17.17
CA THR A 95 13.42 12.20 18.33
C THR A 95 14.83 11.75 18.50
N ALA A 96 15.76 12.63 18.08
CA ALA A 96 17.18 12.58 18.30
C ALA A 96 17.49 11.79 19.58
N SER A 97 17.69 10.48 19.41
CA SER A 97 18.18 9.64 20.49
C SER A 97 19.68 9.79 20.37
N GLU A 98 20.19 10.91 20.90
CA GLU A 98 21.55 10.96 21.43
C GLU A 98 21.66 9.85 22.48
N ARG A 99 21.82 8.61 22.02
CA ARG A 99 22.28 7.50 22.84
C ARG A 99 23.77 7.73 23.06
N LEU A 100 24.09 8.63 24.00
CA LEU A 100 25.31 8.49 24.78
C LEU A 100 25.23 7.10 25.43
N TYR A 101 25.93 6.13 24.87
CA TYR A 101 26.23 4.90 25.58
C TYR A 101 27.31 5.22 26.62
N PRO A 102 27.06 5.08 27.93
CA PRO A 102 28.16 5.05 28.87
C PRO A 102 28.91 3.75 28.64
N SER A 103 30.12 3.86 28.08
CA SER A 103 31.06 2.75 28.07
C SER A 103 31.48 2.47 29.51
N SER A 104 31.12 1.30 30.03
CA SER A 104 32.06 0.37 30.64
C SER A 104 31.30 -0.60 31.54
N CYS A 105 31.38 -1.88 31.20
CA CYS A 105 31.35 -2.92 32.21
C CYS A 105 32.73 -3.59 32.16
N THR A 106 33.59 -3.25 33.11
CA THR A 106 34.75 -4.06 33.47
C THR A 106 34.22 -5.37 34.02
N LEU A 107 34.54 -6.49 33.35
CA LEU A 107 34.28 -7.83 33.87
C LEU A 107 35.21 -8.07 35.07
N CYS A 108 34.62 -8.52 36.18
CA CYS A 108 35.32 -9.00 37.37
C CYS A 108 35.60 -10.51 37.25
#